data_AF-A0A7J6T6Z3-F1
#
_entry.id   AF-A0A7J6T6Z3-F1
#
_cell.length_a   1.000
_cell.length_b   1.000
_cell.length_c   1.000
_cell.angle_alpha   90.00
_cell.angle_beta   90.00
_cell.angle_gamma   90.00
#
_symmetry.space_group_name_H-M   'P 1'
#
loop_
_entity.id
_entity.type
_entity.pdbx_description
1 polymer ?
#
loop_
_entity_poly.entity_id
_entity_poly.type
_entity_poly.pdbx_seq_one_letter_code
_entity_poly.pdbx_strand_id
1 'polypeptide(L)'
;MFRRGIRVDVIDAPQRASVFANSYRRYSALEEFFTSRPEYNTKVFLAGQSYAGHYIPPLAAKLTERNSSVRLEGILLGNPDVAPEIQWRFYPEMARANRLIYEYKYARLKDNADECMGLVRECNREEVVVNKRRG
;
A
#
# COMPACT_ATOMS: atom_id res chain seq x y z
N MET A 1 -4.08 37.79 -2.60
CA MET A 1 -3.10 36.69 -2.73
C MET A 1 -3.80 35.39 -2.31
N PHE A 2 -4.42 34.66 -3.25
CA PHE A 2 -5.07 33.38 -2.93
C PHE A 2 -3.98 32.33 -2.70
N ARG A 3 -3.83 31.84 -1.46
CA ARG A 3 -3.05 30.62 -1.22
C ARG A 3 -3.81 29.47 -1.89
N ARG A 4 -3.30 28.98 -3.03
CA ARG A 4 -3.78 27.74 -3.65
C ARG A 4 -3.45 26.59 -2.68
N GLY A 5 -4.42 26.22 -1.84
CA GLY A 5 -4.32 25.04 -0.98
C GLY A 5 -4.49 23.75 -1.78
N ILE A 6 -3.95 22.65 -1.25
CA ILE A 6 -4.20 21.30 -1.77
C ILE A 6 -5.61 20.89 -1.32
N ARG A 7 -6.43 20.40 -2.24
CA ARG A 7 -7.71 19.77 -1.90
C ARG A 7 -7.46 18.31 -1.53
N VAL A 8 -8.08 17.86 -0.44
CA VAL A 8 -7.95 16.51 0.08
C VAL A 8 -9.32 15.85 0.03
N ASP A 9 -9.39 14.70 -0.62
CA ASP A 9 -10.57 13.86 -0.71
C ASP A 9 -10.27 12.49 -0.09
N VAL A 10 -11.23 11.94 0.66
CA VAL A 10 -11.11 10.65 1.35
C VAL A 10 -11.93 9.62 0.59
N ILE A 11 -11.27 8.56 0.14
CA ILE A 11 -11.92 7.44 -0.55
C ILE A 11 -12.12 6.31 0.46
N ASP A 12 -13.35 6.13 0.90
CA ASP A 12 -13.71 4.94 1.67
C ASP A 12 -13.80 3.74 0.72
N ALA A 13 -13.16 2.64 1.10
CA ALA A 13 -13.14 1.43 0.30
C ALA A 13 -13.21 0.20 1.23
N PRO A 14 -14.18 -0.71 1.04
CA PRO A 14 -14.37 -1.83 1.92
C PRO A 14 -13.16 -2.77 1.90
N GLN A 15 -12.61 -3.07 3.08
CA GLN A 15 -11.41 -3.91 3.21
C GLN A 15 -11.66 -5.42 3.01
N ARG A 16 -12.90 -5.84 2.70
CA ARG A 16 -13.27 -7.28 2.61
C ARG A 16 -12.86 -7.96 1.30
N ALA A 17 -12.26 -7.25 0.36
CA ALA A 17 -11.80 -7.80 -0.92
C ALA A 17 -10.26 -7.90 -0.97
N SER A 18 -9.73 -8.72 -1.89
CA SER A 18 -8.29 -8.80 -2.11
C SER A 18 -7.70 -7.45 -2.51
N VAL A 19 -6.39 -7.25 -2.29
CA VAL A 19 -5.68 -6.01 -2.67
C VAL A 19 -5.88 -5.67 -4.15
N PHE A 20 -5.86 -6.69 -5.03
CA PHE A 20 -6.10 -6.51 -6.46
C PHE A 20 -7.52 -6.02 -6.77
N ALA A 21 -8.54 -6.69 -6.21
CA ALA A 21 -9.93 -6.29 -6.41
C ALA A 21 -10.19 -4.87 -5.87
N ASN A 22 -9.56 -4.54 -4.75
CA ASN A 22 -9.61 -3.21 -4.16
C ASN A 22 -8.91 -2.15 -5.02
N SER A 23 -7.79 -2.48 -5.65
CA SER A 23 -7.09 -1.56 -6.56
C SER A 23 -7.94 -1.22 -7.78
N TYR A 24 -8.60 -2.21 -8.38
CA TYR A 24 -9.50 -2.00 -9.51
C TYR A 24 -10.69 -1.11 -9.14
N ARG A 25 -11.34 -1.37 -7.98
CA ARG A 25 -12.46 -0.54 -7.51
C ARG A 25 -12.06 0.92 -7.27
N ARG A 26 -10.90 1.15 -6.65
CA ARG A 26 -10.38 2.51 -6.41
C ARG A 26 -10.02 3.22 -7.72
N TYR A 27 -9.46 2.50 -8.68
CA TYR A 27 -9.20 3.04 -10.02
C TYR A 27 -10.50 3.51 -10.69
N SER A 28 -11.52 2.65 -10.74
CA SER A 28 -12.82 3.00 -11.33
C SER A 28 -13.50 4.17 -10.60
N ALA A 29 -13.45 4.21 -9.27
CA ALA A 29 -13.99 5.31 -8.48
C ALA A 29 -13.27 6.64 -8.77
N LEU A 30 -11.95 6.63 -8.99
CA LEU A 30 -11.20 7.83 -9.37
C LEU A 30 -11.58 8.33 -10.76
N GLU A 31 -11.68 7.44 -11.75
CA GLU A 31 -12.12 7.81 -13.11
C GLU A 31 -13.55 8.40 -13.10
N GLU A 32 -14.48 7.80 -12.35
CA GLU A 32 -15.84 8.29 -12.19
C GLU A 32 -15.90 9.64 -11.43
N PHE A 33 -15.07 9.81 -10.41
CA PHE A 33 -14.96 11.06 -9.68
C PHE A 33 -14.55 12.22 -10.59
N PHE A 34 -13.49 12.06 -11.38
CA PHE A 34 -13.07 13.13 -12.30
C PHE A 34 -14.02 13.32 -13.49
N THR A 35 -14.74 12.26 -13.91
CA THR A 35 -15.80 12.38 -14.91
C THR A 35 -16.98 13.21 -14.38
N SER A 36 -17.38 12.99 -13.12
CA SER A 36 -18.49 13.72 -12.48
C SER A 36 -18.09 15.10 -11.94
N ARG A 37 -16.79 15.37 -11.80
CA ARG A 37 -16.21 16.62 -11.28
C ARG A 37 -15.21 17.24 -12.26
N PRO A 38 -15.64 17.63 -13.47
CA PRO A 38 -14.75 18.18 -14.49
C PRO A 38 -14.10 19.51 -14.08
N GLU A 39 -14.60 20.17 -13.02
CA GLU A 39 -13.97 21.35 -12.43
C GLU A 39 -12.65 21.06 -11.71
N TYR A 40 -12.33 19.79 -11.44
CA TYR A 40 -11.10 19.39 -10.76
C TYR A 40 -9.97 19.06 -11.72
N ASN A 41 -8.74 19.34 -11.27
CA ASN A 41 -7.54 18.96 -11.98
C ASN A 41 -7.32 17.45 -11.84
N THR A 42 -7.11 16.76 -12.97
CA THR A 42 -6.86 15.31 -12.99
C THR A 42 -5.47 14.93 -12.46
N LYS A 43 -4.60 15.91 -12.16
CA LYS A 43 -3.32 15.70 -11.47
C LYS A 43 -3.54 15.38 -9.99
N VAL A 44 -3.15 14.18 -9.58
CA VAL A 44 -3.36 13.68 -8.22
C VAL A 44 -2.09 13.22 -7.53
N PHE A 45 -2.09 13.31 -6.21
CA PHE A 45 -1.17 12.58 -5.33
C PHE A 45 -1.98 11.54 -4.56
N LEU A 46 -1.47 10.32 -4.44
CA LEU A 46 -2.07 9.30 -3.59
C LEU A 46 -1.36 9.27 -2.24
N ALA A 47 -2.09 9.49 -1.16
CA ALA A 47 -1.53 9.47 0.19
C ALA A 47 -2.20 8.40 1.05
N GLY A 48 -1.44 7.77 1.95
CA GLY A 48 -1.99 6.85 2.93
C GLY A 48 -0.98 6.38 3.96
N GLN A 49 -1.45 5.62 4.93
CA GLN A 49 -0.66 5.14 6.07
C GLN A 49 -0.83 3.63 6.28
N SER A 50 0.17 2.99 6.90
CA SER A 50 0.08 1.59 7.36
C SER A 50 -0.23 0.65 6.18
N TYR A 51 -1.35 -0.06 6.21
CA TYR A 51 -1.74 -1.01 5.17
C TYR A 51 -2.04 -0.36 3.80
N ALA A 52 -2.13 0.97 3.74
CA ALA A 52 -2.12 1.69 2.46
C ALA A 52 -0.85 1.43 1.64
N GLY A 53 0.25 0.97 2.26
CA GLY A 53 1.43 0.45 1.58
C GLY A 53 1.13 -0.75 0.67
N HIS A 54 0.08 -1.53 0.94
CA HIS A 54 -0.41 -2.58 0.05
C HIS A 54 -1.38 -2.06 -1.00
N TYR A 55 -2.13 -0.98 -0.72
CA TYR A 55 -3.17 -0.48 -1.63
C TYR A 55 -2.69 0.53 -2.67
N ILE A 56 -1.80 1.45 -2.29
CA ILE A 56 -1.41 2.57 -3.14
C ILE A 56 -0.46 2.13 -4.27
N PRO A 57 0.57 1.31 -4.06
CA PRO A 57 1.45 0.88 -5.16
C PRO A 57 0.74 0.19 -6.33
N PRO A 58 -0.16 -0.80 -6.13
CA PRO A 58 -0.87 -1.41 -7.26
C PRO A 58 -1.89 -0.45 -7.91
N LEU A 59 -2.52 0.45 -7.15
CA LEU A 59 -3.37 1.49 -7.72
C LEU A 59 -2.55 2.49 -8.57
N ALA A 60 -1.39 2.91 -8.06
CA ALA A 60 -0.47 3.79 -8.77
C ALA A 60 0.00 3.14 -10.08
N ALA A 61 0.37 1.86 -10.05
CA ALA A 61 0.71 1.10 -11.25
C ALA A 61 -0.43 1.13 -12.28
N LYS A 62 -1.68 0.95 -11.85
CA LYS A 62 -2.86 1.05 -12.72
C LYS A 62 -3.06 2.44 -13.32
N LEU A 63 -2.90 3.51 -12.54
CA LEU A 63 -3.01 4.89 -13.03
C LEU A 63 -1.90 5.27 -14.00
N THR A 64 -0.74 4.60 -13.94
CA THR A 64 0.36 4.81 -14.90
C THR A 64 0.18 4.02 -16.21
N GLU A 65 -0.84 3.18 -16.34
CA GLU A 65 -1.17 2.52 -17.61
C GLU A 65 -1.67 3.56 -18.63
N ARG A 66 -1.36 3.36 -19.93
CA ARG A 66 -1.45 4.38 -21.00
C ARG A 66 -2.82 5.04 -21.24
N ASN A 67 -3.88 4.60 -20.58
CA ASN A 67 -5.27 5.00 -20.87
C ASN A 67 -6.00 5.68 -19.69
N SER A 68 -5.34 5.96 -18.56
CA SER A 68 -6.01 6.66 -17.45
C SER A 68 -6.20 8.15 -17.76
N SER A 69 -7.39 8.68 -17.47
CA SER A 69 -7.67 10.12 -17.55
C SER A 69 -7.10 10.87 -16.35
N VAL A 70 -6.78 10.14 -15.28
CA VAL A 70 -6.19 10.62 -14.04
C VAL A 70 -4.67 10.58 -14.13
N ARG A 71 -4.03 11.73 -13.89
CA ARG A 71 -2.57 11.88 -13.97
C ARG A 71 -1.95 11.80 -12.57
N LEU A 72 -1.31 10.68 -12.25
CA LEU A 72 -0.57 10.52 -11.00
C LEU A 72 0.72 11.36 -11.02
N GLU A 73 0.89 12.25 -10.05
CA GLU A 73 2.10 13.06 -9.86
C GLU A 73 3.02 12.49 -8.77
N GLY A 74 2.49 11.69 -7.85
CA GLY A 74 3.29 11.03 -6.83
C GLY A 74 2.48 10.27 -5.79
N ILE A 75 3.19 9.53 -4.94
CA ILE A 75 2.61 8.80 -3.81
C ILE A 75 3.28 9.23 -2.51
N LEU A 76 2.52 9.29 -1.42
CA LEU A 76 2.98 9.59 -0.07
C LEU A 76 2.54 8.47 0.87
N LEU A 77 3.51 7.81 1.49
CA LEU A 77 3.24 6.65 2.35
C LEU A 77 3.81 6.90 3.75
N GLY A 78 2.92 7.05 4.74
CA GLY A 78 3.29 7.17 6.14
C GLY A 78 3.39 5.79 6.79
N ASN A 79 4.54 5.47 7.40
CA ASN A 79 4.77 4.18 8.09
C ASN A 79 4.17 2.96 7.37
N PRO A 80 4.47 2.75 6.07
CA PRO A 80 3.72 1.78 5.29
C PRO A 80 4.22 0.36 5.54
N ASP A 81 3.31 -0.61 5.44
CA ASP A 81 3.67 -2.01 5.28
C ASP A 81 3.73 -2.32 3.78
N VAL A 82 4.93 -2.52 3.24
CA VAL A 82 5.20 -2.64 1.78
C VAL A 82 6.02 -3.88 1.43
N ALA A 83 6.90 -4.29 2.33
CA ALA A 83 7.80 -5.42 2.14
C ALA A 83 7.98 -6.14 3.49
N PRO A 84 7.00 -6.93 3.93
CA PRO A 84 7.05 -7.65 5.20
C PRO A 84 8.34 -8.45 5.37
N GLU A 85 8.81 -9.08 4.29
CA GLU A 85 10.06 -9.87 4.23
C GLU A 85 11.31 -9.09 4.67
N ILE A 86 11.32 -7.78 4.44
CA ILE A 86 12.42 -6.90 4.85
C ILE A 86 12.09 -6.24 6.19
N GLN A 87 10.86 -5.75 6.35
CA GLN A 87 10.49 -4.85 7.44
C GLN A 87 10.38 -5.56 8.79
N TRP A 88 9.80 -6.77 8.83
CA TRP A 88 9.43 -7.38 10.10
C TRP A 88 10.63 -7.83 10.92
N ARG A 89 11.76 -8.12 10.26
CA ARG A 89 13.04 -8.44 10.94
C ARG A 89 13.57 -7.31 11.82
N PHE A 90 13.12 -6.07 11.60
CA PHE A 90 13.58 -4.90 12.37
C PHE A 90 12.76 -4.64 13.63
N TYR A 91 11.61 -5.30 13.83
CA TYR A 91 10.81 -5.12 15.05
C TYR A 91 11.56 -5.46 16.34
N PRO A 92 12.34 -6.57 16.44
CA PRO A 92 13.11 -6.88 17.65
C PRO A 92 14.16 -5.80 17.95
N GLU A 93 14.85 -5.31 16.92
CA GLU A 93 15.89 -4.28 17.05
C GLU A 93 15.29 -2.94 17.47
N MET A 94 14.19 -2.53 16.85
CA MET A 94 13.45 -1.32 17.23
C MET A 94 12.96 -1.41 18.69
N ALA A 95 12.39 -2.54 19.11
CA ALA A 95 11.92 -2.73 20.47
C ALA A 95 13.08 -2.68 21.49
N ARG A 96 14.23 -3.27 21.17
CA ARG A 96 15.44 -3.22 22.01
C ARG A 96 16.00 -1.80 22.11
N ALA A 97 16.17 -1.12 20.98
CA ALA A 97 16.72 0.25 20.91
C ALA A 97 15.87 1.25 21.71
N ASN A 98 14.56 1.04 21.76
CA ASN A 98 13.62 1.85 22.53
C ASN A 98 13.38 1.35 23.96
N ARG A 99 14.17 0.38 24.44
CA ARG A 99 14.08 -0.19 25.81
C ARG A 99 12.70 -0.76 26.17
N LEU A 100 11.98 -1.27 25.16
CA LEU A 100 10.66 -1.91 25.35
C LEU A 100 10.79 -3.38 25.77
N ILE A 101 11.96 -3.98 25.54
CA ILE A 101 12.25 -5.39 25.82
C ILE A 101 13.64 -5.56 26.43
N TYR A 102 13.80 -6.62 27.22
CA TYR A 102 15.09 -7.04 27.77
C TYR A 102 15.86 -7.93 26.78
N GLU A 103 17.17 -8.08 27.01
CA GLU A 103 18.07 -8.85 26.14
C GLU A 103 17.60 -10.30 25.90
N TYR A 104 17.09 -10.98 26.93
CA TYR A 104 16.58 -12.35 26.77
C TYR A 104 15.41 -12.43 25.77
N LYS A 105 14.54 -11.41 25.74
CA LYS A 105 13.39 -11.34 24.83
C LYS A 105 13.84 -10.90 23.43
N TYR A 106 14.83 -10.02 23.34
CA TYR A 106 15.46 -9.65 22.08
C TYR A 106 16.08 -10.85 21.37
N ALA A 107 16.88 -11.66 22.08
CA ALA A 107 17.51 -12.86 21.50
C ALA A 107 16.45 -13.80 20.89
N ARG A 108 15.39 -14.10 21.64
CA ARG A 108 14.28 -14.93 21.15
C ARG A 108 13.53 -14.34 19.97
N LEU A 109 13.24 -13.04 20.00
CA LEU A 109 12.49 -12.38 18.93
C LEU A 109 13.32 -12.27 17.65
N LYS A 110 14.64 -12.12 17.76
CA LYS A 110 15.55 -12.12 16.62
C LYS A 110 15.56 -13.48 15.93
N ASP A 111 15.69 -14.57 16.68
CA ASP A 111 15.68 -15.93 16.12
C ASP A 111 14.33 -16.24 15.43
N ASN A 112 13.21 -15.89 16.08
CA ASN A 112 11.87 -16.07 15.51
C ASN A 112 11.63 -15.23 14.25
N ALA A 113 12.26 -14.05 14.15
CA ALA A 113 12.08 -13.18 13.02
C ALA A 113 12.65 -13.81 11.73
N ASP A 114 13.81 -14.48 11.81
CA ASP A 114 14.40 -15.15 10.65
C ASP A 114 13.52 -16.28 10.12
N GLU A 115 12.95 -17.11 11.02
CA GLU A 115 11.97 -18.13 10.65
C GLU A 115 10.73 -17.52 9.99
N CYS A 116 10.19 -16.44 10.58
CA CYS A 116 9.04 -15.72 10.03
C CYS A 116 9.34 -15.19 8.61
N MET A 117 10.54 -14.65 8.37
CA MET A 117 10.91 -14.16 7.03
C MET A 117 11.06 -15.30 6.02
N GLY A 118 11.44 -16.51 6.48
CA GLY A 118 11.38 -17.72 5.66
C GLY A 118 9.97 -18.04 5.16
N LEU A 119 8.97 -17.97 6.05
CA LEU A 119 7.56 -18.18 5.69
C LEU A 119 7.03 -17.11 4.75
N VAL A 120 7.41 -15.83 4.96
CA VAL A 120 7.02 -14.74 4.06
C VAL A 120 7.62 -14.94 2.66
N ARG A 121 8.89 -15.34 2.56
CA ARG A 121 9.53 -15.68 1.28
C ARG A 121 8.82 -16.80 0.55
N GLU A 122 8.38 -17.82 1.29
CA GLU A 122 7.62 -18.92 0.72
C GLU A 122 6.30 -18.42 0.13
N CYS A 123 5.53 -17.63 0.88
CA CYS A 123 4.30 -16.99 0.39
C CYS A 123 4.56 -16.13 -0.87
N ASN A 124 5.66 -15.38 -0.90
CA ASN A 124 6.02 -14.55 -2.06
C ASN A 124 6.43 -15.35 -3.31
N ARG A 125 6.89 -16.60 -3.15
CA ARG A 125 7.27 -17.49 -4.25
C ARG A 125 6.09 -18.21 -4.88
N GLU A 126 5.00 -18.39 -4.15
CA GLU A 126 3.79 -18.95 -4.72
C GLU A 126 3.31 -18.02 -5.84
N GLU A 127 3.33 -18.50 -7.08
CA GLU A 127 2.62 -17.82 -8.15
C GLU A 127 1.16 -17.69 -7.69
N VAL A 128 0.67 -16.44 -7.61
CA VAL A 128 -0.76 -16.21 -7.51
C VAL A 128 -1.37 -16.88 -8.75
N VAL A 129 -1.98 -18.05 -8.57
CA VAL A 129 -2.80 -18.69 -9.59
C VAL A 129 -4.00 -17.77 -9.80
N VAL A 130 -3.80 -16.74 -10.64
CA VAL A 130 -4.89 -15.99 -11.22
C VAL A 130 -5.55 -16.98 -12.14
N ASN A 131 -6.60 -17.64 -11.64
CA ASN A 131 -7.55 -18.36 -12.46
C ASN A 131 -8.12 -17.35 -13.46
N LYS A 132 -7.42 -17.18 -14.59
CA LYS A 132 -7.95 -16.56 -15.80
C LYS A 132 -9.12 -17.44 -16.20
N ARG A 133 -10.33 -17.07 -15.77
CA ARG A 133 -11.53 -17.52 -16.47
C ARG A 133 -11.36 -17.03 -17.91
N ARG A 134 -10.89 -17.92 -18.78
CA ARG A 134 -10.94 -17.74 -20.23
C ARG A 134 -12.40 -17.45 -20.57
N GLY A 135 -12.58 -16.44 -21.43
CA GLY A 135 -13.89 -16.06 -21.97
C GLY A 135 -14.54 -17.18 -22.77
#